data_AF-A0AAN5IBB9-F1
#
_entry.id   AF-A0AAN5IBB9-F1
#
_cell.length_a   1.000
_cell.length_b   1.000
_cell.length_c   1.000
_cell.angle_alpha   90.00
_cell.angle_beta   90.00
_cell.angle_gamma   90.00
#
_symmetry.space_group_name_H-M   'P 1'
#
loop_
_entity.id
_entity.type
_entity.pdbx_description
1 polymer ?
#
loop_
_entity_poly.entity_id
_entity_poly.type
_entity_poly.pdbx_seq_one_letter_code
_entity_poly.pdbx_strand_id
1 'polypeptide(L)'
;SMLALVSLFSFSVLVSAEIGGGAFPMTGPPPRGGPTTPPANGWGVYTPQSYPDSISDFAACQMPGESFLCDPNRILDGNVTEAHRQLDHSLNSIRSTTQCACTAADANFGVCKGEGGYTVSLALVDKIALDANNDNKVDRINAAMKFANTLRGIQDRGQCDDDILVFLSREDQVMWTSTGDVAGRALTVELINEVTLNAETYFVRGEYTAGLSYTLDKYGQILRGEQVDLTPPSGWYWPFPLWAVITIGVVLGLVALALLALSIYGCTRCCCTEKDEYQMGTRM
;
A
#
# COMPACT_ATOMS: atom_id res chain seq x y z
N SER A 1 -19.55 17.87 40.02
CA SER A 1 -18.90 16.57 40.31
C SER A 1 -19.12 15.61 39.17
N MET A 2 -18.11 14.77 38.91
CA MET A 2 -17.93 13.85 37.77
C MET A 2 -17.30 14.44 36.50
N LEU A 3 -16.00 14.70 36.67
CA LEU A 3 -14.94 14.57 35.68
C LEU A 3 -14.65 13.08 35.37
N ALA A 4 -14.09 12.86 34.17
CA ALA A 4 -13.06 11.87 33.81
C ALA A 4 -13.45 10.44 33.39
N LEU A 5 -12.60 9.93 32.47
CA LEU A 5 -12.48 8.59 31.88
C LEU A 5 -13.46 8.37 30.72
N VAL A 6 -13.04 8.37 29.45
CA VAL A 6 -12.21 7.29 28.88
C VAL A 6 -11.20 7.84 27.87
N SER A 7 -9.92 7.64 28.20
CA SER A 7 -8.78 7.64 27.29
C SER A 7 -8.20 6.22 27.32
N LEU A 8 -7.45 5.88 26.26
CA LEU A 8 -6.55 4.73 26.07
C LEU A 8 -7.17 3.56 25.31
N PHE A 9 -6.89 3.49 24.01
CA PHE A 9 -6.21 2.35 23.37
C PHE A 9 -5.76 2.77 21.96
N SER A 10 -4.67 3.56 21.88
CA SER A 10 -3.86 3.64 20.66
C SER A 10 -2.68 2.70 20.84
N PHE A 11 -2.74 1.52 20.22
CA PHE A 11 -1.56 0.69 20.01
C PHE A 11 -0.80 1.25 18.81
N SER A 12 0.11 2.19 19.06
CA SER A 12 1.20 2.48 18.13
C SER A 12 2.29 1.47 18.36
N VAL A 13 2.32 0.41 17.55
CA VAL A 13 3.52 -0.42 17.41
C VAL A 13 4.48 0.35 16.51
N LEU A 14 5.32 1.17 17.13
CA LEU A 14 6.53 1.69 16.50
C LEU A 14 7.57 0.56 16.51
N VAL A 15 7.84 -0.02 15.35
CA VAL A 15 9.13 -0.69 15.10
C VAL A 15 9.92 0.29 14.24
N SER A 16 10.80 1.06 14.90
CA SER A 16 11.89 1.74 14.22
C SER A 16 12.95 0.71 13.83
N ALA A 17 13.12 0.51 12.54
CA ALA A 17 14.38 0.07 11.95
C ALA A 17 14.69 1.04 10.82
N GLU A 18 15.76 1.84 10.98
CA GLU A 18 16.36 2.63 9.92
C GLU A 18 16.89 1.70 8.83
N ILE A 19 16.07 1.39 7.83
CA ILE A 19 16.47 0.85 6.54
C ILE A 19 15.54 1.49 5.52
N GLY A 20 16.09 2.20 4.53
CA GLY A 20 15.39 3.12 3.62
C GLY A 20 14.41 2.46 2.63
N GLY A 21 13.39 1.77 3.12
CA GLY A 21 12.30 1.26 2.29
C GLY A 21 11.03 1.03 3.11
N GLY A 22 9.89 1.19 2.44
CA GLY A 22 8.57 0.92 2.99
C GLY A 22 8.07 -0.47 2.60
N ALA A 23 7.61 -1.26 3.57
CA ALA A 23 6.87 -2.50 3.33
C ALA A 23 5.49 -2.43 3.93
N PHE A 24 4.50 -2.83 3.12
CA PHE A 24 3.25 -3.35 3.67
C PHE A 24 2.92 -4.72 3.08
N PRO A 25 2.72 -5.73 3.94
CA PRO A 25 2.14 -7.01 3.55
C PRO A 25 0.65 -6.84 3.30
N MET A 26 0.16 -7.29 2.16
CA MET A 26 -1.23 -7.11 1.77
C MET A 26 -2.12 -8.01 2.64
N THR A 27 -3.16 -7.42 3.21
CA THR A 27 -4.11 -8.04 4.14
C THR A 27 -5.31 -8.58 3.39
N GLY A 28 -5.07 -9.49 2.44
CA GLY A 28 -6.13 -10.16 1.69
C GLY A 28 -5.83 -11.65 1.47
N PRO A 29 -6.86 -12.53 1.43
CA PRO A 29 -6.67 -13.87 0.93
C PRO A 29 -6.23 -13.80 -0.55
N PRO A 30 -5.27 -14.62 -1.00
CA PRO A 30 -4.78 -14.57 -2.37
C PRO A 30 -5.93 -14.84 -3.35
N PRO A 31 -6.06 -14.08 -4.46
CA PRO A 31 -7.02 -14.39 -5.50
C PRO A 31 -6.72 -15.79 -6.07
N ARG A 32 -7.77 -16.60 -6.27
CA ARG A 32 -7.62 -17.95 -6.85
C ARG A 32 -7.20 -17.85 -8.32
N GLY A 33 -5.90 -17.92 -8.57
CA GLY A 33 -5.33 -18.02 -9.91
C GLY A 33 -5.71 -19.34 -10.59
N GLY A 34 -6.10 -19.26 -11.87
CA GLY A 34 -6.30 -20.41 -12.75
C GLY A 34 -4.99 -21.15 -13.08
N PRO A 35 -5.07 -22.29 -13.78
CA PRO A 35 -3.94 -23.19 -13.98
C PRO A 35 -2.91 -22.57 -14.94
N THR A 36 -1.80 -22.08 -14.40
CA THR A 36 -0.59 -21.75 -15.15
C THR A 36 0.31 -22.99 -15.20
N THR A 37 0.68 -23.41 -16.41
CA THR A 37 1.68 -24.45 -16.62
C THR A 37 3.05 -23.93 -16.20
N PRO A 38 3.83 -24.67 -15.39
CA PRO A 38 5.10 -24.19 -14.88
C PRO A 38 6.15 -24.12 -16.01
N PRO A 39 7.03 -23.11 -16.03
CA PRO A 39 8.18 -23.09 -16.91
C PRO A 39 9.12 -24.26 -16.61
N ALA A 40 9.87 -24.69 -17.63
CA ALA A 40 10.64 -25.94 -17.69
C ALA A 40 11.78 -26.11 -16.65
N ASN A 41 11.90 -25.18 -15.69
CA ASN A 41 12.92 -25.13 -14.64
C ASN A 41 12.36 -25.56 -13.27
N GLY A 42 11.08 -25.94 -13.20
CA GLY A 42 10.50 -26.67 -12.07
C GLY A 42 10.11 -25.87 -10.84
N TRP A 43 10.55 -24.62 -10.67
CA TRP A 43 10.13 -23.79 -9.54
C TRP A 43 10.06 -22.34 -10.01
N GLY A 44 8.86 -21.75 -10.12
CA GLY A 44 8.63 -20.34 -10.42
C GLY A 44 9.09 -19.40 -9.29
N VAL A 45 10.24 -19.70 -8.71
CA VAL A 45 10.85 -19.10 -7.53
C VAL A 45 12.15 -18.47 -7.97
N TYR A 46 12.28 -17.17 -7.77
CA TYR A 46 13.47 -16.42 -8.15
C TYR A 46 14.29 -16.00 -6.92
N THR A 47 15.61 -15.99 -7.10
CA THR A 47 16.56 -15.28 -6.24
C THR A 47 17.03 -14.02 -6.96
N PRO A 48 17.57 -13.01 -6.27
CA PRO A 48 18.11 -11.81 -6.93
C PRO A 48 19.16 -12.13 -8.00
N GLN A 49 19.95 -13.19 -7.80
CA GLN A 49 21.01 -13.60 -8.73
C GLN A 49 20.49 -14.37 -9.95
N SER A 50 19.35 -15.04 -9.81
CA SER A 50 18.73 -15.81 -10.89
C SER A 50 17.61 -15.04 -11.60
N TYR A 51 17.30 -13.83 -11.13
CA TYR A 51 16.27 -12.99 -11.72
C TYR A 51 16.79 -12.39 -13.04
N PRO A 52 16.05 -12.52 -14.15
CA PRO A 52 16.51 -12.01 -15.43
C PRO A 52 16.61 -10.48 -15.41
N ASP A 53 17.65 -9.96 -16.04
CA ASP A 53 17.79 -8.51 -16.22
C ASP A 53 17.01 -8.07 -17.46
N SER A 54 16.09 -7.12 -17.31
CA SER A 54 15.18 -6.71 -18.38
C SER A 54 15.80 -5.86 -19.50
N ILE A 55 17.07 -5.46 -19.37
CA ILE A 55 17.79 -4.76 -20.43
C ILE A 55 18.56 -5.79 -21.27
N SER A 56 19.33 -6.65 -20.62
CA SER A 56 20.18 -7.65 -21.29
C SER A 56 19.42 -8.91 -21.72
N ASP A 57 18.40 -9.32 -20.97
CA ASP A 57 17.67 -10.58 -21.13
C ASP A 57 16.15 -10.33 -21.21
N PHE A 58 15.75 -9.33 -21.99
CA PHE A 58 14.36 -8.89 -22.15
C PHE A 58 13.38 -10.03 -22.54
N ALA A 59 13.85 -11.02 -23.31
CA ALA A 59 13.04 -12.18 -23.70
C ALA A 59 12.67 -13.07 -22.50
N ALA A 60 13.56 -13.22 -21.51
CA ALA A 60 13.29 -13.95 -20.27
C ALA A 60 12.29 -13.20 -19.37
N CYS A 61 12.31 -11.86 -19.44
CA CYS A 61 11.31 -10.98 -18.85
C CYS A 61 10.00 -10.89 -19.65
N GLN A 62 9.92 -11.59 -20.78
CA GLN A 62 8.77 -11.60 -21.70
C GLN A 62 8.44 -10.25 -22.32
N MET A 63 9.43 -9.39 -22.45
CA MET A 63 9.31 -8.08 -23.07
C MET A 63 9.70 -8.16 -24.56
N PRO A 64 9.13 -7.30 -25.42
CA PRO A 64 9.49 -7.26 -26.84
C PRO A 64 10.87 -6.64 -27.12
N GLY A 65 11.47 -5.97 -26.13
CA GLY A 65 12.78 -5.32 -26.20
C GLY A 65 13.21 -4.83 -24.82
N GLU A 66 14.32 -4.09 -24.78
CA GLU A 66 14.89 -3.51 -23.56
C GLU A 66 13.84 -2.68 -22.80
N SER A 67 13.70 -2.92 -21.50
CA SER A 67 12.71 -2.24 -20.66
C SER A 67 13.18 -2.17 -19.21
N PHE A 68 12.59 -1.28 -18.42
CA PHE A 68 12.74 -1.25 -16.96
C PHE A 68 11.75 -2.16 -16.23
N LEU A 69 10.86 -2.85 -16.95
CA LEU A 69 9.91 -3.82 -16.44
C LEU A 69 10.38 -5.24 -16.72
N CYS A 70 10.31 -6.11 -15.72
CA CYS A 70 10.48 -7.54 -15.88
C CYS A 70 9.30 -8.33 -15.29
N ASP A 71 8.65 -9.16 -16.11
CA ASP A 71 7.56 -10.05 -15.69
C ASP A 71 7.76 -11.48 -16.22
N PRO A 72 8.72 -12.23 -15.66
CA PRO A 72 9.03 -13.59 -16.12
C PRO A 72 7.89 -14.58 -15.85
N ASN A 73 6.92 -14.25 -14.97
CA ASN A 73 5.82 -15.14 -14.58
C ASN A 73 4.45 -14.79 -15.17
N ARG A 74 4.32 -13.72 -15.97
CA ARG A 74 3.03 -13.20 -16.47
C ARG A 74 2.05 -12.90 -15.33
N ILE A 75 2.49 -12.18 -14.31
CA ILE A 75 1.62 -11.89 -13.16
C ILE A 75 0.57 -10.80 -13.47
N LEU A 76 0.80 -9.97 -14.48
CA LEU A 76 -0.10 -8.89 -14.85
C LEU A 76 -1.45 -9.41 -15.36
N ASP A 77 -2.52 -8.77 -14.92
CA ASP A 77 -3.89 -9.07 -15.30
C ASP A 77 -4.27 -8.46 -16.67
N GLY A 78 -5.34 -8.98 -17.28
CA GLY A 78 -5.85 -8.50 -18.56
C GLY A 78 -5.00 -8.93 -19.77
N ASN A 79 -4.89 -8.04 -20.76
CA ASN A 79 -4.04 -8.28 -21.93
C ASN A 79 -2.59 -7.95 -21.56
N VAL A 80 -1.80 -8.99 -21.28
CA VAL A 80 -0.40 -8.88 -20.82
C VAL A 80 0.42 -7.94 -21.70
N THR A 81 0.28 -7.99 -23.03
CA THR A 81 1.02 -7.11 -23.95
C THR A 81 0.65 -5.64 -23.77
N GLU A 82 -0.62 -5.34 -23.49
CA GLU A 82 -1.08 -3.98 -23.24
C GLU A 82 -0.62 -3.49 -21.86
N ALA A 83 -0.72 -4.35 -20.84
CA ALA A 83 -0.25 -4.07 -19.49
C ALA A 83 1.26 -3.79 -19.47
N HIS A 84 2.06 -4.60 -20.17
CA HIS A 84 3.50 -4.38 -20.36
C HIS A 84 3.78 -3.03 -21.02
N ARG A 85 3.08 -2.71 -22.13
CA ARG A 85 3.27 -1.44 -22.84
C ARG A 85 2.89 -0.24 -21.98
N GLN A 86 1.78 -0.34 -21.23
CA GLN A 86 1.31 0.72 -20.35
C GLN A 86 2.32 1.01 -19.24
N LEU A 87 2.79 -0.02 -18.54
CA LEU A 87 3.76 0.14 -17.46
C LEU A 87 5.12 0.60 -17.98
N ASP A 88 5.61 0.04 -19.09
CA ASP A 88 6.85 0.48 -19.72
C ASP A 88 6.79 1.96 -20.15
N HIS A 89 5.65 2.39 -20.71
CA HIS A 89 5.42 3.79 -21.01
C HIS A 89 5.48 4.67 -19.77
N SER A 90 4.86 4.27 -18.65
CA SER A 90 4.94 4.99 -17.38
C SER A 90 6.36 5.08 -16.85
N LEU A 91 7.14 4.00 -16.88
CA LEU A 91 8.54 3.97 -16.43
C LEU A 91 9.41 4.94 -17.26
N ASN A 92 9.28 4.89 -18.58
CA ASN A 92 9.99 5.78 -19.50
C ASN A 92 9.52 7.24 -19.36
N SER A 93 8.24 7.46 -19.07
CA SER A 93 7.70 8.79 -18.78
C SER A 93 8.31 9.38 -17.51
N ILE A 94 8.48 8.61 -16.44
CA ILE A 94 9.12 9.11 -15.21
C ILE A 94 10.55 9.55 -15.52
N ARG A 95 11.32 8.69 -16.19
CA ARG A 95 12.72 8.98 -16.55
C ARG A 95 12.87 10.21 -17.44
N SER A 96 11.96 10.43 -18.40
CA SER A 96 12.03 11.56 -19.34
C SER A 96 11.43 12.86 -18.82
N THR A 97 10.50 12.80 -17.86
CA THR A 97 9.82 14.01 -17.34
C THR A 97 10.38 14.51 -16.01
N THR A 98 11.17 13.70 -15.31
CA THR A 98 11.87 14.12 -14.10
C THR A 98 13.25 14.68 -14.42
N GLN A 99 13.75 15.56 -13.55
CA GLN A 99 15.10 16.09 -13.65
C GLN A 99 16.07 15.21 -12.88
N CYS A 100 17.33 15.17 -13.34
CA CYS A 100 18.38 14.50 -12.61
C CYS A 100 18.64 15.20 -11.27
N ALA A 101 18.57 14.44 -10.17
CA ALA A 101 18.62 14.98 -8.82
C ALA A 101 20.02 14.99 -8.19
N CYS A 102 21.03 14.48 -8.89
CA CYS A 102 22.41 14.43 -8.41
C CYS A 102 22.94 15.84 -8.13
N THR A 103 23.55 16.03 -6.97
CA THR A 103 24.27 17.26 -6.62
C THR A 103 25.78 17.01 -6.63
N ALA A 104 26.58 18.08 -6.46
CA ALA A 104 28.03 17.93 -6.31
C ALA A 104 28.44 17.08 -5.09
N ALA A 105 27.57 16.97 -4.07
CA ALA A 105 27.81 16.10 -2.91
C ALA A 105 27.66 14.61 -3.24
N ASP A 106 26.95 14.27 -4.32
CA ASP A 106 26.63 12.91 -4.74
C ASP A 106 27.65 12.34 -5.73
N ALA A 107 28.74 13.08 -6.00
CA ALA A 107 29.77 12.71 -6.97
C ALA A 107 30.43 11.34 -6.69
N ASN A 108 30.37 10.86 -5.45
CA ASN A 108 30.85 9.53 -5.08
C ASN A 108 29.98 8.39 -5.64
N PHE A 109 28.68 8.64 -5.83
CA PHE A 109 27.75 7.70 -6.45
C PHE A 109 27.77 7.82 -7.97
N GLY A 110 27.95 9.05 -8.47
CA GLY A 110 28.07 9.33 -9.89
C GLY A 110 27.65 10.75 -10.24
N VAL A 111 27.43 10.99 -11.52
CA VAL A 111 27.02 12.30 -12.06
C VAL A 111 25.96 12.08 -13.12
N CYS A 112 25.10 13.09 -13.34
CA CYS A 112 24.15 13.09 -14.45
C CYS A 112 24.90 12.99 -15.78
N LYS A 113 24.67 11.93 -16.55
CA LYS A 113 25.37 11.62 -17.82
C LYS A 113 24.51 11.89 -19.07
N GLY A 114 23.25 12.27 -18.92
CA GLY A 114 22.35 12.52 -20.05
C GLY A 114 21.04 13.21 -19.67
N GLU A 115 20.06 13.20 -20.59
CA GLU A 115 18.75 13.87 -20.47
C GLU A 115 17.71 13.06 -19.65
N GLY A 116 18.15 12.20 -18.73
CA GLY A 116 17.26 11.40 -17.89
C GLY A 116 17.27 11.86 -16.45
N GLY A 117 16.10 11.89 -15.81
CA GLY A 117 15.96 12.00 -14.37
C GLY A 117 16.02 10.64 -13.67
N TYR A 118 15.20 10.48 -12.62
CA TYR A 118 15.14 9.27 -11.81
C TYR A 118 14.81 8.03 -12.65
N THR A 119 15.40 6.89 -12.27
CA THR A 119 15.16 5.61 -12.96
C THR A 119 14.35 4.67 -12.09
N VAL A 120 13.09 4.46 -12.45
CA VAL A 120 12.22 3.49 -11.76
C VAL A 120 12.23 2.17 -12.54
N SER A 121 12.24 1.04 -11.83
CA SER A 121 12.18 -0.29 -12.40
C SER A 121 11.18 -1.18 -11.65
N LEU A 122 10.58 -2.12 -12.37
CA LEU A 122 9.61 -3.08 -11.84
C LEU A 122 10.17 -4.50 -11.93
N ALA A 123 10.26 -5.18 -10.80
CA ALA A 123 10.61 -6.59 -10.72
C ALA A 123 9.41 -7.38 -10.17
N LEU A 124 8.82 -8.19 -11.04
CA LEU A 124 7.63 -8.98 -10.75
C LEU A 124 7.99 -10.46 -10.62
N VAL A 125 7.49 -11.14 -9.59
CA VAL A 125 7.61 -12.59 -9.42
C VAL A 125 6.31 -13.19 -8.93
N ASP A 126 6.10 -14.48 -9.22
CA ASP A 126 5.00 -15.20 -8.60
C ASP A 126 5.27 -15.40 -7.10
N LYS A 127 6.44 -15.94 -6.75
CA LYS A 127 6.83 -16.27 -5.39
C LYS A 127 8.30 -16.02 -5.11
N ILE A 128 8.62 -15.59 -3.89
CA ILE A 128 9.98 -15.37 -3.40
C ILE A 128 10.58 -16.68 -2.90
N ALA A 129 11.90 -16.84 -3.07
CA ALA A 129 12.65 -17.87 -2.35
C ALA A 129 12.70 -17.56 -0.85
N LEU A 130 11.90 -18.27 -0.05
CA LEU A 130 11.96 -18.22 1.42
C LEU A 130 12.85 -19.34 1.96
N ASP A 131 13.49 -19.08 3.10
CA ASP A 131 14.23 -20.12 3.83
C ASP A 131 13.27 -21.17 4.40
N ALA A 132 13.65 -22.46 4.31
CA ALA A 132 12.77 -23.63 4.38
C ALA A 132 11.89 -23.81 5.65
N ASN A 133 12.07 -23.00 6.70
CA ASN A 133 11.40 -23.16 7.99
C ASN A 133 10.47 -22.00 8.37
N ASN A 134 10.38 -20.95 7.55
CA ASN A 134 9.87 -19.66 7.98
C ASN A 134 8.93 -19.03 6.93
N ASP A 135 7.63 -19.31 7.07
CA ASP A 135 6.55 -18.75 6.23
C ASP A 135 5.67 -17.78 7.02
N ASN A 136 6.25 -17.01 7.93
CA ASN A 136 5.52 -15.97 8.63
C ASN A 136 5.56 -14.64 7.83
N LYS A 137 4.64 -13.75 8.17
CA LYS A 137 4.48 -12.44 7.54
C LYS A 137 5.74 -11.57 7.58
N VAL A 138 6.50 -11.65 8.66
CA VAL A 138 7.73 -10.87 8.87
C VAL A 138 8.86 -11.39 7.98
N ASP A 139 8.96 -12.72 7.84
CA ASP A 139 9.96 -13.37 6.99
C ASP A 139 9.74 -13.05 5.51
N ARG A 140 8.48 -13.02 5.05
CA ARG A 140 8.14 -12.61 3.67
C ARG A 140 8.54 -11.17 3.38
N ILE A 141 8.30 -10.25 4.31
CA ILE A 141 8.71 -8.84 4.18
C ILE A 141 10.24 -8.74 4.16
N ASN A 142 10.93 -9.43 5.06
CA ASN A 142 12.39 -9.43 5.11
C ASN A 142 13.01 -10.02 3.85
N ALA A 143 12.40 -11.08 3.30
CA ALA A 143 12.82 -11.69 2.05
C ALA A 143 12.59 -10.73 0.87
N ALA A 144 11.44 -10.05 0.80
CA ALA A 144 11.15 -9.05 -0.22
C ALA A 144 12.13 -7.86 -0.16
N MET A 145 12.40 -7.35 1.05
CA MET A 145 13.40 -6.30 1.28
C MET A 145 14.79 -6.72 0.80
N LYS A 146 15.26 -7.89 1.24
CA LYS A 146 16.56 -8.42 0.84
C LYS A 146 16.62 -8.63 -0.66
N PHE A 147 15.55 -9.16 -1.26
CA PHE A 147 15.45 -9.41 -2.68
C PHE A 147 15.59 -8.10 -3.46
N ALA A 148 14.75 -7.11 -3.15
CA ALA A 148 14.72 -5.83 -3.84
C ALA A 148 16.04 -5.06 -3.68
N ASN A 149 16.59 -4.96 -2.46
CA ASN A 149 17.84 -4.25 -2.22
C ASN A 149 19.02 -4.91 -2.95
N THR A 150 19.07 -6.25 -2.95
CA THR A 150 20.13 -6.99 -3.66
C THR A 150 19.98 -6.82 -5.17
N LEU A 151 18.77 -6.95 -5.70
CA LEU A 151 18.52 -6.85 -7.14
C LEU A 151 18.82 -5.44 -7.65
N ARG A 152 18.41 -4.39 -6.92
CA ARG A 152 18.72 -3.00 -7.25
C ARG A 152 20.22 -2.78 -7.35
N GLY A 153 20.99 -3.25 -6.35
CA GLY A 153 22.44 -3.13 -6.36
C GLY A 153 23.14 -3.94 -7.46
N ILE A 154 22.55 -5.05 -7.93
CA ILE A 154 23.07 -5.83 -9.07
C ILE A 154 22.78 -5.11 -10.40
N GLN A 155 21.55 -4.58 -10.55
CA GLN A 155 21.12 -3.95 -11.79
C GLN A 155 21.67 -2.53 -11.96
N ASP A 156 21.92 -1.82 -10.86
CA ASP A 156 22.56 -0.50 -10.77
C ASP A 156 22.12 0.46 -11.89
N ARG A 157 20.82 0.74 -11.95
CA ARG A 157 20.19 1.44 -13.10
C ARG A 157 20.28 2.95 -12.98
N GLY A 158 20.75 3.44 -11.84
CA GLY A 158 20.90 4.85 -11.53
C GLY A 158 22.10 5.49 -12.21
N GLN A 159 22.12 6.82 -12.22
CA GLN A 159 23.26 7.63 -12.61
C GLN A 159 24.10 8.04 -11.40
N CYS A 160 23.46 8.19 -10.25
CA CYS A 160 24.09 8.59 -8.98
C CYS A 160 23.32 8.04 -7.76
N ASP A 161 22.83 6.80 -7.84
CA ASP A 161 21.94 6.23 -6.81
C ASP A 161 20.57 6.96 -6.74
N ASP A 162 20.11 7.41 -7.92
CA ASP A 162 18.78 8.00 -8.19
C ASP A 162 17.80 6.96 -8.77
N ASP A 163 18.08 5.67 -8.57
CA ASP A 163 17.24 4.57 -9.00
C ASP A 163 16.30 4.06 -7.91
N ILE A 164 15.18 3.52 -8.37
CA ILE A 164 14.11 2.98 -7.56
C ILE A 164 13.72 1.63 -8.16
N LEU A 165 13.71 0.59 -7.34
CA LEU A 165 13.22 -0.73 -7.71
C LEU A 165 11.96 -1.03 -6.91
N VAL A 166 10.84 -1.17 -7.60
CA VAL A 166 9.60 -1.67 -7.03
C VAL A 166 9.53 -3.17 -7.30
N PHE A 167 9.49 -3.93 -6.22
CA PHE A 167 9.41 -5.37 -6.23
C PHE A 167 8.01 -5.82 -5.79
N LEU A 168 7.42 -6.77 -6.52
CA LEU A 168 6.12 -7.35 -6.20
C LEU A 168 6.17 -8.88 -6.29
N SER A 169 5.73 -9.54 -5.22
CA SER A 169 5.44 -10.97 -5.24
C SER A 169 3.94 -11.24 -5.08
N ARG A 170 3.39 -11.96 -6.04
CA ARG A 170 1.96 -12.25 -6.13
C ARG A 170 1.47 -13.23 -5.06
N GLU A 171 2.11 -14.38 -4.92
CA GLU A 171 1.70 -15.42 -3.94
C GLU A 171 1.98 -14.97 -2.50
N ASP A 172 3.11 -14.29 -2.28
CA ASP A 172 3.50 -13.82 -0.95
C ASP A 172 2.74 -12.55 -0.52
N GLN A 173 2.00 -11.93 -1.47
CA GLN A 173 1.17 -10.74 -1.25
C GLN A 173 1.98 -9.62 -0.60
N VAL A 174 3.19 -9.39 -1.12
CA VAL A 174 4.14 -8.41 -0.60
C VAL A 174 4.69 -7.55 -1.72
N MET A 175 4.74 -6.25 -1.44
CA MET A 175 5.38 -5.26 -2.29
C MET A 175 6.45 -4.54 -1.47
N TRP A 176 7.62 -4.35 -2.05
CA TRP A 176 8.73 -3.61 -1.44
C TRP A 176 9.31 -2.62 -2.44
N THR A 177 9.61 -1.41 -1.99
CA THR A 177 10.32 -0.42 -2.79
C THR A 177 11.72 -0.21 -2.23
N SER A 178 12.74 -0.54 -3.02
CA SER A 178 14.14 -0.20 -2.74
C SER A 178 14.48 1.10 -3.44
N THR A 179 15.07 2.05 -2.72
CA THR A 179 15.53 3.33 -3.27
C THR A 179 17.03 3.47 -3.09
N GLY A 180 17.67 4.18 -4.02
CA GLY A 180 18.99 4.74 -3.81
C GLY A 180 18.97 5.96 -2.89
N ASP A 181 20.12 6.34 -2.36
CA ASP A 181 20.32 7.43 -1.40
C ASP A 181 19.85 8.78 -1.96
N VAL A 182 20.03 9.02 -3.27
CA VAL A 182 19.56 10.26 -3.91
C VAL A 182 18.05 10.21 -4.14
N ALA A 183 17.53 9.07 -4.63
CA ALA A 183 16.09 8.87 -4.80
C ALA A 183 15.31 8.96 -3.48
N GLY A 184 15.86 8.43 -2.39
CA GLY A 184 15.23 8.41 -1.06
C GLY A 184 15.03 9.78 -0.42
N ARG A 185 15.72 10.82 -0.93
CA ARG A 185 15.50 12.22 -0.49
C ARG A 185 14.19 12.79 -1.02
N ALA A 186 13.80 12.40 -2.23
CA ALA A 186 12.54 12.81 -2.84
C ALA A 186 11.40 11.84 -2.46
N LEU A 187 11.68 10.55 -2.49
CA LEU A 187 10.72 9.50 -2.22
C LEU A 187 10.99 8.89 -0.82
N THR A 188 10.52 9.57 0.22
CA THR A 188 10.75 9.16 1.61
C THR A 188 9.99 7.88 1.96
N VAL A 189 10.42 7.21 3.03
CA VAL A 189 9.80 5.97 3.51
C VAL A 189 8.32 6.17 3.83
N GLU A 190 7.94 7.32 4.38
CA GLU A 190 6.54 7.67 4.69
C GLU A 190 5.68 7.76 3.42
N LEU A 191 6.20 8.41 2.37
CA LEU A 191 5.50 8.52 1.08
C LEU A 191 5.37 7.17 0.38
N ILE A 192 6.44 6.36 0.40
CA ILE A 192 6.42 5.00 -0.12
C ILE A 192 5.33 4.20 0.57
N ASN A 193 5.32 4.23 1.89
CA ASN A 193 4.35 3.52 2.72
C ASN A 193 2.91 3.92 2.41
N GLU A 194 2.64 5.22 2.27
CA GLU A 194 1.30 5.72 1.96
C GLU A 194 0.83 5.32 0.56
N VAL A 195 1.72 5.43 -0.45
CA VAL A 195 1.42 4.99 -1.82
C VAL A 195 1.19 3.48 -1.87
N THR A 196 2.02 2.68 -1.20
CA THR A 196 1.88 1.22 -1.15
C THR A 196 0.59 0.80 -0.46
N LEU A 197 0.22 1.44 0.65
CA LEU A 197 -1.04 1.20 1.35
C LEU A 197 -2.26 1.47 0.45
N ASN A 198 -2.23 2.56 -0.31
CA ASN A 198 -3.31 2.88 -1.25
C ASN A 198 -3.36 1.89 -2.42
N ALA A 199 -2.19 1.47 -2.92
CA ALA A 199 -2.08 0.48 -4.00
C ALA A 199 -2.58 -0.91 -3.60
N GLU A 200 -2.51 -1.27 -2.32
CA GLU A 200 -3.00 -2.54 -1.76
C GLU A 200 -4.46 -2.84 -2.15
N THR A 201 -5.28 -1.80 -2.25
CA THR A 201 -6.70 -1.95 -2.63
C THR A 201 -6.90 -2.58 -4.01
N TYR A 202 -5.98 -2.35 -4.95
CA TYR A 202 -5.98 -2.96 -6.28
C TYR A 202 -5.46 -4.40 -6.23
N PHE A 203 -4.38 -4.64 -5.47
CA PHE A 203 -3.77 -5.97 -5.38
C PHE A 203 -4.67 -7.01 -4.71
N VAL A 204 -5.43 -6.61 -3.68
CA VAL A 204 -6.43 -7.48 -3.05
C VAL A 204 -7.55 -7.88 -4.03
N ARG A 205 -7.83 -7.06 -5.05
CA ARG A 205 -8.79 -7.36 -6.12
C ARG A 205 -8.18 -8.17 -7.27
N GLY A 206 -6.88 -8.40 -7.25
CA GLY A 206 -6.14 -9.02 -8.35
C GLY A 206 -5.90 -8.09 -9.54
N GLU A 207 -6.10 -6.77 -9.38
CA GLU A 207 -5.89 -5.74 -10.40
C GLU A 207 -4.43 -5.24 -10.35
N TYR A 208 -3.47 -6.14 -10.61
CA TYR A 208 -2.04 -5.85 -10.46
C TYR A 208 -1.54 -4.71 -11.35
N THR A 209 -2.00 -4.68 -12.60
CA THR A 209 -1.63 -3.64 -13.57
C THR A 209 -2.10 -2.26 -13.11
N ALA A 210 -3.32 -2.18 -12.57
CA ALA A 210 -3.88 -0.94 -12.04
C ALA A 210 -3.13 -0.49 -10.77
N GLY A 211 -2.84 -1.41 -9.85
CA GLY A 211 -2.07 -1.12 -8.64
C GLY A 211 -0.67 -0.61 -8.93
N LEU A 212 0.05 -1.27 -9.85
CA LEU A 212 1.39 -0.83 -10.27
C LEU A 212 1.34 0.50 -11.03
N SER A 213 0.34 0.70 -11.89
CA SER A 213 0.16 1.98 -12.60
C SER A 213 -0.10 3.13 -11.62
N TYR A 214 -0.91 2.90 -10.59
CA TYR A 214 -1.14 3.86 -9.50
C TYR A 214 0.16 4.19 -8.77
N THR A 215 0.96 3.18 -8.40
CA THR A 215 2.25 3.39 -7.75
C THR A 215 3.18 4.24 -8.62
N LEU A 216 3.33 3.90 -9.90
CA LEU A 216 4.22 4.61 -10.83
C LEU A 216 3.76 6.05 -11.07
N ASP A 217 2.45 6.27 -11.25
CA ASP A 217 1.89 7.61 -11.40
C ASP A 217 2.20 8.48 -10.17
N LYS A 218 1.96 7.96 -8.96
CA LYS A 218 2.24 8.69 -7.71
C LYS A 218 3.72 8.95 -7.50
N TYR A 219 4.58 7.97 -7.77
CA TYR A 219 6.03 8.17 -7.71
C TYR A 219 6.48 9.22 -8.73
N GLY A 220 5.97 9.17 -9.97
CA GLY A 220 6.26 10.18 -10.98
C GLY A 220 5.91 11.59 -10.54
N GLN A 221 4.71 11.79 -9.96
CA GLN A 221 4.28 13.08 -9.44
C GLN A 221 5.20 13.58 -8.31
N ILE A 222 5.52 12.72 -7.33
CA ILE A 222 6.44 13.04 -6.22
C ILE A 222 7.82 13.44 -6.76
N LEU A 223 8.38 12.67 -7.69
CA LEU A 223 9.71 12.88 -8.24
C LEU A 223 9.80 14.13 -9.13
N ARG A 224 8.68 14.60 -9.69
CA ARG A 224 8.58 15.90 -10.37
C ARG A 224 8.42 17.09 -9.41
N GLY A 225 8.30 16.83 -8.11
CA GLY A 225 8.04 17.85 -7.10
C GLY A 225 6.60 18.38 -7.12
N GLU A 226 5.67 17.63 -7.70
CA GLU A 226 4.25 17.97 -7.71
C GLU A 226 3.65 17.71 -6.31
N GLN A 227 2.65 18.52 -5.94
CA GLN A 227 1.89 18.22 -4.72
C GLN A 227 0.98 17.03 -4.99
N VAL A 228 1.28 15.91 -4.34
CA VAL A 228 0.53 14.68 -4.51
C VAL A 228 -0.55 14.60 -3.45
N ASP A 229 -1.80 14.53 -3.92
CA ASP A 229 -2.90 14.11 -3.07
C ASP A 229 -2.83 12.59 -2.91
N LEU A 230 -2.44 12.18 -1.71
CA LEU A 230 -2.39 10.79 -1.27
C LEU A 230 -3.66 10.38 -0.51
N THR A 231 -4.70 11.22 -0.52
CA THR A 231 -6.00 10.80 0.00
C THR A 231 -6.46 9.54 -0.72
N PRO A 232 -6.88 8.50 0.04
CA PRO A 232 -7.30 7.24 -0.55
C PRO A 232 -8.44 7.45 -1.55
N PRO A 233 -8.45 6.76 -2.71
CA PRO A 233 -9.43 6.97 -3.79
C PRO A 233 -10.89 6.63 -3.44
N SER A 234 -11.20 6.24 -2.21
CA SER A 234 -12.57 6.13 -1.70
C SER A 234 -12.65 6.67 -0.27
N GLY A 235 -13.24 7.85 -0.12
CA GLY A 235 -13.42 8.53 1.17
C GLY A 235 -14.32 7.74 2.13
N TRP A 236 -13.73 6.85 2.93
CA TRP A 236 -14.16 6.46 4.28
C TRP A 236 -13.09 5.52 4.90
N TYR A 237 -12.32 6.00 5.89
CA TYR A 237 -11.18 5.27 6.49
C TYR A 237 -11.49 4.66 7.88
N TRP A 238 -12.73 4.72 8.36
CA TRP A 238 -13.02 4.07 9.65
C TRP A 238 -12.89 2.54 9.53
N PRO A 239 -12.33 1.85 10.54
CA PRO A 239 -12.19 0.38 10.55
C PRO A 239 -13.54 -0.35 10.48
N PHE A 240 -14.64 0.39 10.67
CA PHE A 240 -15.98 -0.11 10.48
C PHE A 240 -16.47 0.27 9.09
N PRO A 241 -16.97 -0.71 8.31
CA PRO A 241 -17.55 -0.41 7.01
C PRO A 241 -18.68 0.61 7.15
N LEU A 242 -18.89 1.46 6.15
CA LEU A 242 -19.82 2.59 6.21
C LEU A 242 -21.23 2.16 6.65
N TRP A 243 -21.70 0.99 6.21
CA TRP A 243 -22.96 0.41 6.66
C TRP A 243 -23.00 0.12 8.17
N ALA A 244 -21.88 -0.27 8.78
CA ALA A 244 -21.79 -0.52 10.22
C ALA A 244 -21.89 0.80 11.00
N VAL A 245 -21.28 1.87 10.52
CA VAL A 245 -21.41 3.19 11.16
C VAL A 245 -22.85 3.71 11.07
N ILE A 246 -23.49 3.58 9.90
CA ILE A 246 -24.89 3.96 9.73
C ILE A 246 -25.80 3.15 10.67
N THR A 247 -25.62 1.83 10.74
CA THR A 247 -26.45 0.97 11.60
C THR A 247 -26.26 1.29 13.09
N ILE A 248 -25.03 1.49 13.55
CA ILE A 248 -24.76 1.93 14.93
C ILE A 248 -25.44 3.27 15.22
N GLY A 249 -25.35 4.24 14.29
CA GLY A 249 -26.00 5.54 14.43
C GLY A 249 -27.52 5.43 14.56
N VAL A 250 -28.17 4.60 13.74
CA VAL A 250 -29.62 4.37 13.79
C VAL A 250 -30.04 3.72 15.11
N VAL A 251 -29.31 2.69 15.57
CA VAL A 251 -29.61 2.00 16.83
C VAL A 251 -29.48 2.96 18.02
N LEU A 252 -28.40 3.75 18.09
CA LEU A 252 -28.23 4.75 19.15
C LEU A 252 -29.35 5.82 19.11
N GLY A 253 -29.78 6.24 17.92
CA GLY A 253 -30.91 7.16 17.75
C GLY A 253 -32.22 6.58 18.28
N LEU A 254 -32.54 5.32 17.97
CA LEU A 254 -33.74 4.66 18.46
C LEU A 254 -33.74 4.49 19.98
N VAL A 255 -32.58 4.13 20.56
CA VAL A 255 -32.43 4.04 22.02
C VAL A 255 -32.62 5.41 22.68
N ALA A 256 -32.03 6.47 22.14
CA ALA A 256 -32.22 7.82 22.65
C ALA A 256 -33.69 8.26 22.59
N LEU A 257 -34.40 7.98 21.48
CA LEU A 257 -35.83 8.25 21.34
C LEU A 257 -36.67 7.46 22.35
N ALA A 258 -36.35 6.18 22.58
CA ALA A 258 -37.03 5.36 23.57
C ALA A 258 -36.83 5.91 25.00
N LEU A 259 -35.60 6.33 25.35
CA LEU A 259 -35.30 6.93 26.65
C LEU A 259 -36.04 8.26 26.84
N LEU A 260 -36.11 9.11 25.81
CA LEU A 260 -36.89 10.36 25.85
C LEU A 260 -38.38 10.06 26.05
N ALA A 261 -38.95 9.11 25.31
CA ALA A 261 -40.35 8.71 25.45
C ALA A 261 -40.63 8.17 26.87
N LEU A 262 -39.73 7.34 27.43
CA LEU A 262 -39.84 6.83 28.79
C LEU A 262 -39.74 7.95 29.84
N SER A 263 -38.86 8.94 29.64
CA SER A 263 -38.78 10.09 30.54
C SER A 263 -40.04 10.95 30.51
N ILE A 264 -40.62 11.20 29.33
CA ILE A 264 -41.87 11.95 29.18
C ILE A 264 -43.00 11.18 29.84
N TYR A 265 -43.09 9.87 29.60
CA TYR A 265 -44.07 8.98 30.23
C TYR A 265 -43.94 8.94 31.76
N GLY A 266 -42.71 8.91 32.28
CA GLY A 266 -42.45 9.00 33.72
C GLY A 266 -42.91 10.34 34.30
N CYS A 267 -42.56 11.45 33.65
CA CYS A 267 -42.99 12.79 34.08
C CYS A 267 -44.51 12.95 34.08
N THR A 268 -45.21 12.50 33.03
CA THR A 268 -46.68 12.59 32.98
C THR A 268 -47.32 11.75 34.07
N ARG A 269 -46.81 10.53 34.31
CA ARG A 269 -47.33 9.66 35.35
C ARG A 269 -47.11 10.23 36.76
N CYS A 270 -45.92 10.73 37.07
CA CYS A 270 -45.62 11.35 38.36
C CYS A 270 -46.46 12.62 38.62
N CYS A 271 -46.60 13.50 37.61
CA CYS A 271 -47.38 14.72 37.74
C CYS A 271 -48.90 14.47 37.84
N CYS A 272 -49.40 13.33 37.37
CA CYS A 272 -50.82 12.98 37.44
C CYS A 272 -51.22 12.26 38.73
N THR A 273 -50.29 11.62 39.45
CA THR A 273 -50.60 10.85 40.68
C THR A 273 -50.75 11.69 41.95
N GLU A 274 -50.35 12.96 41.95
CA GLU A 274 -50.36 13.82 43.16
C GLU A 274 -51.66 14.62 43.35
N LYS A 275 -52.71 14.38 42.56
CA LYS A 275 -53.94 15.19 42.60
C LYS A 275 -55.06 14.71 43.53
N ASP A 276 -54.87 13.62 44.29
CA ASP A 276 -55.97 13.01 45.05
C ASP A 276 -55.94 13.23 46.57
N GLU A 277 -55.04 14.07 47.12
CA GLU A 277 -54.90 14.21 48.58
C GLU A 277 -55.25 15.60 49.13
N TYR A 278 -56.39 16.22 48.79
CA TYR A 278 -56.94 17.32 49.61
C TYR A 278 -58.47 17.38 49.56
N GLN A 279 -59.13 16.89 50.61
CA GLN A 279 -60.10 17.60 51.48
C GLN A 279 -60.81 16.56 52.39
N MET A 280 -60.13 16.10 53.45
CA MET A 280 -60.85 15.58 54.61
C MET A 280 -61.41 16.78 55.38
N GLY A 281 -62.71 17.04 55.17
CA GLY A 281 -63.45 18.04 55.90
C GLY A 281 -63.52 17.68 57.38
N THR A 282 -62.93 18.53 58.20
CA THR A 282 -63.11 18.61 59.64
C THR A 282 -64.60 18.82 59.95
N ARG A 283 -65.22 17.92 60.73
CA ARG A 283 -66.45 18.24 61.45
C ARG A 283 -66.20 18.11 62.94
N MET A 284 -66.61 19.18 63.62
CA MET A 284 -66.66 19.40 65.06
C MET A 284 -67.55 18.36 65.77
#